data_AF-A0A6V6ZG77-F1
#
_entry.id   AF-A0A6V6ZG77-F1
#
_cell.length_a   1.000
_cell.length_b   1.000
_cell.length_c   1.000
_cell.angle_alpha   90.00
_cell.angle_beta   90.00
_cell.angle_gamma   90.00
#
_symmetry.space_group_name_H-M   'P 1'
#
loop_
_entity.id
_entity.type
_entity.pdbx_description
1 polymer ?
#
loop_
_entity_poly.entity_id
_entity_poly.type
_entity_poly.pdbx_seq_one_letter_code
_entity_poly.pdbx_strand_id
1 'polypeptide(L)'
;MLVMNGGSVILDSTHCLPFDITSKKINNIKKQYFYFSKVYRRTYLPVKESHFMQRGESIALPALFNNPFIKDVTKLYTKTANFQIPVPKNVTSKFCYICVFNRRSMSWDPVGWGKIENGKASFNDVGVNGVYLSVVEESNKLAIVNSPFILDKEGKTKFLISNPSETETVRLFRKVNSNVFKDVQKSRMVDGVFQGSNSIDFKNPVNFYTIKKNPGDYFNTVQIEKKGNNGVRYVRYYSAKDSYGNVAEIEFYQSDSASPLRGKIIGTEGSYLDDPKCTKEAVFDGNLLSYFDSKFADHSWAGLDLGVKKEISKIRFIARNDMNCIQIGNIYELFYWNNGWKTLGKKTAKSTFLDYNNVPKKSLLWLRNLTEGNEERIFTYENKKQVWW
;
A
#
# COMPACT_ATOMS: atom_id res chain seq x y z
N MET A 1 -24.14 -5.70 8.60
CA MET A 1 -22.81 -6.10 8.11
C MET A 1 -22.30 -5.00 7.19
N LEU A 2 -21.43 -4.12 7.70
CA LEU A 2 -20.77 -3.05 6.95
C LEU A 2 -19.46 -2.81 7.70
N VAL A 3 -18.47 -3.66 7.43
CA VAL A 3 -17.13 -3.55 8.01
C VAL A 3 -16.40 -2.46 7.23
N MET A 4 -16.48 -1.22 7.71
CA MET A 4 -15.55 -0.16 7.32
C MET A 4 -14.42 -0.12 8.35
N ASN A 5 -13.24 -0.65 7.98
CA ASN A 5 -11.91 -0.47 8.59
C ASN A 5 -11.91 0.15 9.99
N GLY A 6 -12.26 -0.70 10.96
CA GLY A 6 -12.61 -0.36 12.34
C GLY A 6 -11.61 0.56 13.06
N GLY A 7 -12.16 1.58 13.71
CA GLY A 7 -11.80 1.88 15.08
C GLY A 7 -12.95 1.34 15.94
N SER A 8 -12.64 0.52 16.92
CA SER A 8 -13.65 0.10 17.91
C SER A 8 -13.72 1.17 18.99
N VAL A 9 -14.85 1.28 19.67
CA VAL A 9 -15.06 2.31 20.69
C VAL A 9 -15.68 1.65 21.91
N ILE A 10 -15.14 1.91 23.09
CA ILE A 10 -15.78 1.57 24.36
C ILE A 10 -16.71 2.73 24.71
N LEU A 11 -17.97 2.39 24.98
CA LEU A 11 -19.00 3.35 25.35
C LEU A 11 -19.51 3.01 26.74
N ASP A 12 -19.50 4.00 27.63
CA ASP A 12 -20.25 3.97 28.87
C ASP A 12 -21.10 5.26 28.98
N SER A 13 -21.78 5.48 30.11
CA SER A 13 -22.65 6.64 30.32
C SER A 13 -21.93 8.00 30.26
N THR A 14 -20.61 8.04 30.41
CA THR A 14 -19.81 9.26 30.54
C THR A 14 -18.61 9.32 29.56
N HIS A 15 -18.24 8.21 28.94
CA HIS A 15 -17.06 8.07 28.10
C HIS A 15 -17.38 7.36 26.78
N CYS A 16 -16.64 7.77 25.76
CA CYS A 16 -16.67 7.13 24.46
C CYS A 16 -15.23 7.13 23.93
N LEU A 17 -14.50 6.07 24.27
CA LEU A 17 -13.05 5.95 24.12
C LEU A 17 -12.68 5.03 22.96
N PRO A 18 -11.90 5.51 21.98
CA PRO A 18 -11.42 4.65 20.92
C PRO A 18 -10.52 3.52 21.45
N PHE A 19 -10.55 2.35 20.82
CA PHE A 19 -9.56 1.32 21.05
C PHE A 19 -9.24 0.53 19.78
N ASP A 20 -8.02 0.00 19.76
CA ASP A 20 -7.54 -0.93 18.75
C ASP A 20 -7.48 -2.32 19.40
N ILE A 21 -8.11 -3.32 18.78
CA ILE A 21 -8.13 -4.69 19.31
C ILE A 21 -6.72 -5.30 19.40
N THR A 22 -5.77 -4.74 18.66
CA THR A 22 -4.35 -5.14 18.72
C THR A 22 -3.57 -4.42 19.84
N SER A 23 -4.19 -3.44 20.51
CA SER A 23 -3.60 -2.68 21.62
C SER A 23 -3.98 -3.28 22.97
N LYS A 24 -2.99 -3.44 23.86
CA LYS A 24 -3.20 -3.76 25.28
C LYS A 24 -3.71 -2.57 26.12
N LYS A 25 -3.92 -1.39 25.51
CA LYS A 25 -4.38 -0.16 26.17
C LYS A 25 -5.66 0.36 25.54
N ILE A 26 -6.64 0.70 26.39
CA ILE A 26 -7.85 1.46 26.04
C ILE A 26 -7.47 2.92 25.74
N ASN A 27 -8.27 3.61 24.91
CA ASN A 27 -8.01 4.99 24.47
C ASN A 27 -6.69 5.13 23.69
N ASN A 28 -6.28 4.07 23.00
CA ASN A 28 -5.07 4.04 22.20
C ASN A 28 -5.37 3.35 20.88
N ILE A 29 -5.30 4.11 19.79
CA ILE A 29 -5.32 3.56 18.44
C ILE A 29 -3.89 3.55 17.90
N LYS A 30 -3.35 2.35 17.69
CA LYS A 30 -2.05 2.17 17.03
C LYS A 30 -2.25 1.70 15.59
N LYS A 31 -2.68 2.60 14.70
CA LYS A 31 -2.55 2.34 13.27
C LYS A 31 -1.12 2.64 12.81
N GLN A 32 -0.27 1.62 12.80
CA GLN A 32 1.15 1.74 12.39
C GLN A 32 1.33 2.24 10.94
N TYR A 33 0.29 2.15 10.10
CA TYR A 33 0.40 2.35 8.65
C TYR A 33 -0.58 3.38 8.06
N PHE A 34 -1.45 3.97 8.88
CA PHE A 34 -2.47 4.92 8.43
C PHE A 34 -2.59 6.08 9.42
N TYR A 35 -2.60 7.30 8.88
CA TYR A 35 -2.88 8.52 9.65
C TYR A 35 -4.32 8.93 9.36
N PHE A 36 -5.06 9.29 10.41
CA PHE A 36 -6.41 9.82 10.24
C PHE A 36 -6.31 11.30 9.90
N SER A 37 -6.97 11.75 8.84
CA SER A 37 -7.07 13.18 8.57
C SER A 37 -8.11 13.86 9.45
N LYS A 38 -9.32 13.30 9.49
CA LYS A 38 -10.44 13.72 10.33
C LYS A 38 -11.23 12.49 10.77
N VAL A 39 -11.78 12.51 11.98
CA VAL A 39 -12.67 11.48 12.50
C VAL A 39 -13.91 12.13 13.09
N TYR A 40 -15.08 11.70 12.62
CA TYR A 40 -16.37 12.20 13.08
C TYR A 40 -17.16 11.10 13.76
N ARG A 41 -17.83 11.44 14.85
CA ARG A 41 -18.71 10.57 15.60
C ARG A 41 -20.15 11.06 15.45
N ARG A 42 -21.07 10.12 15.20
CA ARG A 42 -22.51 10.42 15.21
C ARG A 42 -22.98 10.64 16.65
N THR A 43 -23.86 11.61 16.85
CA THR A 43 -24.48 11.96 18.13
C THR A 43 -26.00 11.78 18.05
N TYR A 44 -26.67 11.69 19.20
CA TYR A 44 -28.13 11.65 19.25
C TYR A 44 -28.78 13.03 19.21
N LEU A 45 -28.05 14.06 19.65
CA LEU A 45 -28.50 15.45 19.63
C LEU A 45 -27.74 16.24 18.55
N PRO A 46 -28.37 17.27 17.94
CA PRO A 46 -27.69 18.17 17.02
C PRO A 46 -26.49 18.85 17.69
N VAL A 47 -25.37 18.92 16.96
CA VAL A 47 -24.14 19.59 17.40
C VAL A 47 -24.16 21.00 16.82
N LYS A 48 -24.27 22.02 17.68
CA LYS A 48 -24.36 23.44 17.27
C LYS A 48 -23.15 23.91 16.46
N GLU A 49 -21.99 23.34 16.74
CA GLU A 49 -20.73 23.63 16.07
C GLU A 49 -20.56 22.84 14.76
N SER A 50 -21.47 21.92 14.41
CA SER A 50 -21.38 21.16 13.16
C SER A 50 -21.46 22.07 11.94
N HIS A 51 -20.85 21.64 10.84
CA HIS A 51 -20.88 22.37 9.57
C HIS A 51 -22.31 22.74 9.15
N PHE A 52 -23.24 21.78 9.20
CA PHE A 52 -24.65 22.01 8.84
C PHE A 52 -25.27 23.14 9.67
N MET A 53 -25.03 23.17 10.98
CA MET A 53 -25.58 24.22 11.84
C MET A 53 -24.92 25.59 11.61
N GLN A 54 -23.69 25.64 11.07
CA GLN A 54 -22.94 26.88 10.83
C GLN A 54 -23.16 27.45 9.43
N ARG A 55 -23.33 26.60 8.42
CA ARG A 55 -23.43 26.98 7.00
C ARG A 55 -24.80 26.67 6.39
N GLY A 56 -25.46 25.60 6.83
CA GLY A 56 -26.60 25.00 6.15
C GLY A 56 -26.19 23.97 5.10
N GLU A 57 -27.19 23.40 4.43
CA GLU A 57 -27.03 22.34 3.42
C GLU A 57 -26.22 22.81 2.19
N SER A 58 -25.41 21.91 1.64
CA SER A 58 -24.73 22.07 0.35
C SER A 58 -24.80 20.79 -0.46
N ILE A 59 -25.21 20.90 -1.73
CA ILE A 59 -25.15 19.78 -2.68
C ILE A 59 -23.74 19.53 -3.23
N ALA A 60 -22.83 20.51 -3.11
CA ALA A 60 -21.47 20.43 -3.62
C ALA A 60 -20.50 19.71 -2.65
N LEU A 61 -20.94 19.48 -1.42
CA LEU A 61 -20.14 18.91 -0.34
C LEU A 61 -20.57 17.47 -0.02
N PRO A 62 -19.67 16.66 0.57
CA PRO A 62 -20.03 15.33 1.04
C PRO A 62 -21.20 15.37 2.02
N ALA A 63 -22.12 14.40 1.91
CA ALA A 63 -23.29 14.28 2.78
C ALA A 63 -22.96 14.29 4.29
N LEU A 64 -21.73 13.91 4.65
CA LEU A 64 -21.19 14.09 5.99
C LEU A 64 -21.41 15.51 6.50
N PHE A 65 -21.10 16.54 5.73
CA PHE A 65 -21.20 17.95 6.13
C PHE A 65 -22.63 18.50 6.18
N ASN A 66 -23.60 17.77 5.62
CA ASN A 66 -25.03 18.11 5.71
C ASN A 66 -25.70 17.44 6.92
N ASN A 67 -24.95 16.77 7.79
CA ASN A 67 -25.50 16.07 8.95
C ASN A 67 -25.30 16.90 10.24
N PRO A 68 -26.36 17.38 10.91
CA PRO A 68 -26.24 18.13 12.17
C PRO A 68 -25.83 17.26 13.36
N PHE A 69 -25.91 15.94 13.24
CA PHE A 69 -25.63 14.98 14.31
C PHE A 69 -24.21 14.42 14.27
N ILE A 70 -23.24 15.24 13.83
CA ILE A 70 -21.84 14.83 13.77
C ILE A 70 -20.99 15.71 14.68
N LYS A 71 -20.09 15.07 15.42
CA LYS A 71 -19.08 15.72 16.24
C LYS A 71 -17.70 15.35 15.73
N ASP A 72 -16.86 16.35 15.53
CA ASP A 72 -15.44 16.14 15.29
C ASP A 72 -14.78 15.58 16.57
N VAL A 73 -14.12 14.44 16.42
CA VAL A 73 -13.44 13.73 17.52
C VAL A 73 -12.02 13.36 17.14
N THR A 74 -11.46 13.99 16.11
CA THR A 74 -10.17 13.63 15.51
C THR A 74 -9.05 13.51 16.54
N LYS A 75 -8.98 14.43 17.51
CA LYS A 75 -7.95 14.42 18.57
C LYS A 75 -7.95 13.17 19.47
N LEU A 76 -9.06 12.42 19.51
CA LEU A 76 -9.13 11.17 20.27
C LEU A 76 -8.46 10.01 19.52
N TYR A 77 -8.28 10.13 18.20
CA TYR A 77 -7.85 9.05 17.32
C TYR A 77 -6.42 9.24 16.81
N THR A 78 -5.92 10.47 16.77
CA THR A 78 -4.58 10.77 16.24
C THR A 78 -4.05 12.10 16.78
N LYS A 79 -2.75 12.34 16.59
CA LYS A 79 -2.14 13.64 16.85
C LYS A 79 -2.71 14.65 15.86
N THR A 80 -3.18 15.78 16.37
CA THR A 80 -3.76 16.85 15.56
C THR A 80 -2.97 18.15 15.66
N ALA A 81 -3.22 19.05 14.72
CA ALA A 81 -2.79 20.44 14.77
C ALA A 81 -3.93 21.37 14.35
N ASN A 82 -3.88 22.59 14.90
CA ASN A 82 -4.66 23.72 14.43
C ASN A 82 -3.74 24.61 13.61
N PHE A 83 -4.20 25.06 12.44
CA PHE A 83 -3.39 25.88 11.56
C PHE A 83 -4.25 26.81 10.71
N GLN A 84 -3.58 27.79 10.11
CA GLN A 84 -4.19 28.72 9.18
C GLN A 84 -3.50 28.64 7.83
N ILE A 85 -4.27 28.85 6.77
CA ILE A 85 -3.74 29.04 5.41
C ILE A 85 -4.21 30.39 4.85
N PRO A 86 -3.39 31.04 4.01
CA PRO A 86 -3.83 32.23 3.29
C PRO A 86 -4.94 31.88 2.29
N VAL A 87 -5.89 32.79 2.13
CA VAL A 87 -6.98 32.71 1.16
C VAL A 87 -6.86 33.91 0.21
N PRO A 88 -6.90 33.71 -1.12
CA PRO A 88 -6.86 34.80 -2.09
C PRO A 88 -7.98 35.82 -1.88
N LYS A 89 -7.68 37.11 -2.12
CA LYS A 89 -8.63 38.22 -1.88
C LYS A 89 -9.92 38.13 -2.71
N ASN A 90 -9.89 37.43 -3.84
CA ASN A 90 -11.05 37.24 -4.72
C ASN A 90 -12.04 36.17 -4.22
N VAL A 91 -11.67 35.39 -3.20
CA VAL A 91 -12.56 34.40 -2.59
C VAL A 91 -13.55 35.11 -1.67
N THR A 92 -14.84 34.90 -1.91
CA THR A 92 -15.94 35.49 -1.12
C THR A 92 -16.61 34.50 -0.16
N SER A 93 -16.30 33.21 -0.27
CA SER A 93 -16.82 32.19 0.64
C SER A 93 -16.44 32.48 2.09
N LYS A 94 -17.36 32.20 3.02
CA LYS A 94 -17.12 32.26 4.48
C LYS A 94 -16.43 31.00 5.01
N PHE A 95 -16.43 29.92 4.23
CA PHE A 95 -15.91 28.62 4.63
C PHE A 95 -14.91 28.08 3.62
N CYS A 96 -13.85 27.47 4.12
CA CYS A 96 -12.86 26.74 3.35
C CYS A 96 -12.85 25.27 3.81
N TYR A 97 -12.47 24.37 2.92
CA TYR A 97 -12.45 22.94 3.18
C TYR A 97 -11.05 22.41 2.92
N ILE A 98 -10.58 21.51 3.78
CA ILE A 98 -9.41 20.69 3.51
C ILE A 98 -9.84 19.37 2.92
N CYS A 99 -9.13 18.95 1.89
CA CYS A 99 -9.38 17.74 1.15
C CYS A 99 -8.22 16.75 1.29
N VAL A 100 -8.55 15.47 1.17
CA VAL A 100 -7.56 14.40 0.96
C VAL A 100 -7.70 13.85 -0.45
N PHE A 101 -6.60 13.37 -1.01
CA PHE A 101 -6.63 12.75 -2.32
C PHE A 101 -7.27 11.35 -2.23
N ASN A 102 -8.37 11.16 -2.94
CA ASN A 102 -9.05 9.88 -3.07
C ASN A 102 -8.70 9.24 -4.41
N ARG A 103 -7.89 8.19 -4.36
CA ARG A 103 -7.48 7.44 -5.56
C ARG A 103 -8.65 6.80 -6.32
N ARG A 104 -9.75 6.46 -5.66
CA ARG A 104 -10.88 5.75 -6.29
C ARG A 104 -11.67 6.67 -7.21
N SER A 105 -11.91 7.90 -6.76
CA SER A 105 -12.58 8.95 -7.54
C SER A 105 -11.58 9.83 -8.31
N MET A 106 -10.28 9.63 -8.09
CA MET A 106 -9.20 10.46 -8.63
C MET A 106 -9.37 11.95 -8.30
N SER A 107 -10.04 12.25 -7.18
CA SER A 107 -10.45 13.59 -6.76
C SER A 107 -9.85 13.97 -5.40
N TRP A 108 -9.93 15.26 -5.09
CA TRP A 108 -9.69 15.76 -3.75
C TRP A 108 -11.03 15.88 -3.03
N ASP A 109 -11.23 15.04 -2.01
CA ASP A 109 -12.50 14.96 -1.31
C ASP A 109 -12.44 15.76 -0.01
N PRO A 110 -13.38 16.70 0.23
CA PRO A 110 -13.45 17.44 1.48
C PRO A 110 -13.61 16.52 2.70
N VAL A 111 -12.76 16.70 3.71
CA VAL A 111 -12.80 15.93 4.96
C VAL A 111 -12.90 16.81 6.20
N GLY A 112 -12.49 18.08 6.11
CA GLY A 112 -12.63 19.06 7.18
C GLY A 112 -12.96 20.43 6.62
N TRP A 113 -13.41 21.32 7.50
CA TRP A 113 -13.82 22.67 7.15
C TRP A 113 -13.30 23.67 8.18
N GLY A 114 -13.26 24.94 7.78
CA GLY A 114 -12.75 26.05 8.57
C GLY A 114 -13.40 27.36 8.16
N LYS A 115 -13.47 28.32 9.08
CA LYS A 115 -13.98 29.68 8.79
C LYS A 115 -12.90 30.52 8.13
N ILE A 116 -13.31 31.37 7.20
CA ILE A 116 -12.46 32.36 6.55
C ILE A 116 -12.66 33.70 7.24
N GLU A 117 -11.58 34.24 7.82
CA GLU A 117 -11.57 35.52 8.52
C GLU A 117 -10.25 36.24 8.18
N ASN A 118 -10.32 37.54 7.89
CA ASN A 118 -9.14 38.37 7.58
C ASN A 118 -8.19 37.77 6.52
N GLY A 119 -8.76 37.18 5.46
CA GLY A 119 -8.00 36.56 4.37
C GLY A 119 -7.30 35.25 4.73
N LYS A 120 -7.70 34.59 5.82
CA LYS A 120 -7.15 33.30 6.26
C LYS A 120 -8.25 32.31 6.62
N ALA A 121 -8.08 31.06 6.22
CA ALA A 121 -8.93 29.96 6.67
C ALA A 121 -8.30 29.27 7.89
N SER A 122 -9.07 29.09 8.96
CA SER A 122 -8.62 28.42 10.20
C SER A 122 -9.19 27.01 10.30
N PHE A 123 -8.32 26.01 10.43
CA PHE A 123 -8.71 24.60 10.58
C PHE A 123 -8.30 24.08 11.95
N ASN A 124 -9.23 23.36 12.58
CA ASN A 124 -9.03 22.78 13.91
C ASN A 124 -8.95 21.27 13.86
N ASP A 125 -8.19 20.69 14.79
CA ASP A 125 -8.07 19.26 15.06
C ASP A 125 -7.82 18.42 13.79
N VAL A 126 -6.89 18.85 12.94
CA VAL A 126 -6.54 18.12 11.71
C VAL A 126 -5.38 17.17 11.96
N GLY A 127 -5.50 15.93 11.52
CA GLY A 127 -4.45 14.94 11.67
C GLY A 127 -3.14 15.34 10.98
N VAL A 128 -2.04 15.27 11.72
CA VAL A 128 -0.71 15.61 11.21
C VAL A 128 -0.12 14.51 10.33
N ASN A 129 1.00 14.82 9.67
CA ASN A 129 1.76 13.91 8.81
C ASN A 129 0.97 13.44 7.57
N GLY A 130 0.31 14.38 6.90
CA GLY A 130 -0.48 14.14 5.69
C GLY A 130 -0.38 15.27 4.69
N VAL A 131 -0.83 15.03 3.46
CA VAL A 131 -0.99 16.04 2.42
C VAL A 131 -2.45 16.41 2.26
N TYR A 132 -2.70 17.71 2.21
CA TYR A 132 -4.01 18.31 2.08
C TYR A 132 -4.05 19.28 0.90
N LEU A 133 -5.24 19.46 0.32
CA LEU A 133 -5.54 20.54 -0.62
C LEU A 133 -6.68 21.37 -0.05
N SER A 134 -6.62 22.70 -0.11
CA SER A 134 -7.78 23.49 0.28
C SER A 134 -8.62 23.95 -0.89
N VAL A 135 -9.93 23.90 -0.69
CA VAL A 135 -10.94 24.29 -1.66
C VAL A 135 -11.99 25.18 -0.99
N VAL A 136 -12.71 25.95 -1.78
CA VAL A 136 -13.91 26.68 -1.39
C VAL A 136 -15.07 26.22 -2.26
N GLU A 137 -16.27 26.47 -1.79
CA GLU A 137 -17.46 26.26 -2.60
C GLU A 137 -17.86 27.60 -3.24
N GLU A 138 -17.91 27.62 -4.57
CA GLU A 138 -18.34 28.75 -5.37
C GLU A 138 -19.35 28.25 -6.41
N SER A 139 -20.55 28.84 -6.45
CA SER A 139 -21.60 28.47 -7.40
C SER A 139 -21.89 26.96 -7.45
N ASN A 140 -22.03 26.33 -6.29
CA ASN A 140 -22.25 24.88 -6.11
C ASN A 140 -21.14 23.98 -6.71
N LYS A 141 -19.91 24.50 -6.82
CA LYS A 141 -18.74 23.74 -7.26
C LYS A 141 -17.57 23.97 -6.32
N LEU A 142 -16.65 23.00 -6.26
CA LEU A 142 -15.42 23.14 -5.50
C LEU A 142 -14.35 23.82 -6.35
N ALA A 143 -13.82 24.93 -5.86
CA ALA A 143 -12.74 25.68 -6.47
C ALA A 143 -11.48 25.60 -5.58
N ILE A 144 -10.32 25.36 -6.21
CA ILE A 144 -9.04 25.25 -5.50
C ILE A 144 -8.61 26.62 -4.99
N VAL A 145 -8.18 26.69 -3.73
CA VAL A 145 -7.73 27.93 -3.09
C VAL A 145 -6.21 28.08 -3.15
N ASN A 146 -5.47 26.99 -2.95
CA ASN A 146 -4.01 26.99 -2.89
C ASN A 146 -3.41 25.69 -3.47
N SER A 147 -2.08 25.63 -3.54
CA SER A 147 -1.37 24.38 -3.84
C SER A 147 -1.54 23.36 -2.69
N PRO A 148 -1.47 22.04 -2.97
CA PRO A 148 -1.39 21.03 -1.94
C PRO A 148 -0.28 21.34 -0.95
N PHE A 149 -0.47 20.99 0.31
CA PHE A 149 0.50 21.23 1.36
C PHE A 149 0.63 20.04 2.29
N ILE A 150 1.84 19.82 2.78
CA ILE A 150 2.12 18.90 3.87
C ILE A 150 1.73 19.61 5.17
N LEU A 151 0.96 18.95 6.02
CA LEU A 151 0.89 19.26 7.45
C LEU A 151 1.84 18.31 8.16
N ASP A 152 3.01 18.79 8.58
CA ASP A 152 4.05 17.94 9.17
C ASP A 152 3.67 17.45 10.58
N LYS A 153 4.51 16.61 11.17
CA LYS A 153 4.27 16.00 12.50
C LYS A 153 4.18 17.02 13.62
N GLU A 154 4.75 18.21 13.41
CA GLU A 154 4.78 19.34 14.33
C GLU A 154 3.59 20.28 14.12
N GLY A 155 2.78 20.05 13.08
CA GLY A 155 1.60 20.86 12.75
C GLY A 155 1.92 22.08 11.89
N LYS A 156 3.09 22.14 11.25
CA LYS A 156 3.46 23.22 10.33
C LYS A 156 3.07 22.87 8.90
N THR A 157 2.64 23.88 8.16
CA THR A 157 2.25 23.74 6.75
C THR A 157 3.43 24.01 5.82
N LYS A 158 3.68 23.11 4.86
CA LYS A 158 4.64 23.28 3.77
C LYS A 158 3.96 23.09 2.42
N PHE A 159 3.82 24.16 1.65
CA PHE A 159 3.22 24.12 0.32
C PHE A 159 4.09 23.37 -0.69
N LEU A 160 3.45 22.50 -1.47
CA LEU A 160 4.03 21.74 -2.58
C LEU A 160 3.78 22.52 -3.87
N ILE A 161 4.65 23.49 -4.12
CA ILE A 161 4.60 24.34 -5.30
C ILE A 161 5.59 23.77 -6.32
N SER A 162 5.07 23.13 -7.36
CA SER A 162 5.88 22.63 -8.47
C SER A 162 6.71 23.76 -9.07
N ASN A 163 7.98 23.50 -9.37
CA ASN A 163 8.83 24.46 -10.09
C ASN A 163 9.20 23.92 -11.48
N PRO A 164 8.46 24.27 -12.55
CA PRO A 164 8.74 23.74 -13.89
C PRO A 164 10.07 24.17 -14.51
N SER A 165 10.68 25.26 -14.05
CA SER A 165 11.99 25.71 -14.56
C SER A 165 13.16 24.92 -13.95
N GLU A 166 12.94 24.27 -12.81
CA GLU A 166 13.93 23.40 -12.18
C GLU A 166 13.43 21.96 -12.17
N THR A 167 14.09 21.09 -12.91
CA THR A 167 13.69 19.70 -13.02
C THR A 167 14.72 18.74 -12.44
N GLU A 168 14.29 17.51 -12.19
CA GLU A 168 15.14 16.41 -11.77
C GLU A 168 14.74 15.09 -12.47
N THR A 169 15.65 14.12 -12.45
CA THR A 169 15.33 12.74 -12.80
C THR A 169 14.84 12.00 -11.57
N VAL A 170 13.65 11.43 -11.68
CA VAL A 170 12.99 10.66 -10.63
C VAL A 170 13.03 9.18 -11.00
N ARG A 171 13.63 8.36 -10.13
CA ARG A 171 13.62 6.90 -10.25
C ARG A 171 12.58 6.30 -9.30
N LEU A 172 11.60 5.60 -9.86
CA LEU A 172 10.46 5.04 -9.15
C LEU A 172 10.54 3.52 -9.09
N PHE A 173 10.28 2.94 -7.93
CA PHE A 173 10.34 1.50 -7.69
C PHE A 173 8.98 0.90 -7.32
N ARG A 174 8.02 1.73 -6.88
CA ARG A 174 6.69 1.29 -6.44
C ARG A 174 5.61 2.32 -6.75
N LYS A 175 4.35 1.88 -6.82
CA LYS A 175 3.14 2.74 -6.87
C LYS A 175 2.49 2.96 -5.50
N VAL A 176 2.86 2.16 -4.50
CA VAL A 176 2.45 2.29 -3.09
C VAL A 176 3.62 1.90 -2.17
N ASN A 177 3.69 2.51 -0.99
CA ASN A 177 4.71 2.21 0.00
C ASN A 177 4.74 0.73 0.41
N SER A 178 5.94 0.19 0.64
CA SER A 178 6.12 -1.04 1.42
C SER A 178 5.94 -0.75 2.92
N ASN A 179 5.90 -1.80 3.74
CA ASN A 179 5.91 -1.69 5.19
C ASN A 179 6.72 -2.85 5.82
N VAL A 180 7.09 -2.67 7.09
CA VAL A 180 7.91 -3.64 7.84
C VAL A 180 7.25 -5.02 7.89
N PHE A 181 5.91 -5.08 7.99
CA PHE A 181 5.19 -6.34 8.01
C PHE A 181 5.42 -7.17 6.73
N LYS A 182 5.38 -6.53 5.55
CA LYS A 182 5.69 -7.19 4.27
C LYS A 182 7.14 -7.67 4.23
N ASP A 183 8.08 -6.89 4.77
CA ASP A 183 9.47 -7.29 4.80
C ASP A 183 9.70 -8.47 5.76
N VAL A 184 9.01 -8.51 6.91
CA VAL A 184 9.00 -9.66 7.82
C VAL A 184 8.44 -10.91 7.14
N GLN A 185 7.36 -10.80 6.36
CA GLN A 185 6.81 -11.93 5.60
C GLN A 185 7.85 -12.50 4.63
N LYS A 186 8.48 -11.66 3.81
CA LYS A 186 9.53 -12.11 2.87
C LYS A 186 10.72 -12.74 3.60
N SER A 187 11.08 -12.22 4.79
CA SER A 187 12.15 -12.79 5.61
C SER A 187 11.86 -14.20 6.12
N ARG A 188 10.59 -14.65 6.15
CA ARG A 188 10.24 -16.04 6.50
C ARG A 188 10.78 -17.06 5.49
N MET A 189 11.12 -16.63 4.28
CA MET A 189 11.75 -17.51 3.30
C MET A 189 13.23 -17.79 3.59
N VAL A 190 13.89 -16.97 4.42
CA VAL A 190 15.31 -17.13 4.76
C VAL A 190 15.53 -18.48 5.45
N ASP A 191 16.60 -19.17 5.06
CA ASP A 191 16.95 -20.55 5.40
C ASP A 191 16.04 -21.64 4.83
N GLY A 192 15.01 -21.27 4.06
CA GLY A 192 14.28 -22.21 3.22
C GLY A 192 15.18 -22.80 2.12
N VAL A 193 14.93 -24.06 1.78
CA VAL A 193 15.80 -24.86 0.90
C VAL A 193 15.02 -25.39 -0.29
N PHE A 194 15.54 -25.15 -1.49
CA PHE A 194 15.09 -25.87 -2.68
C PHE A 194 15.82 -27.19 -2.80
N GLN A 195 15.07 -28.27 -3.00
CA GLN A 195 15.59 -29.63 -2.97
C GLN A 195 15.09 -30.45 -4.15
N GLY A 196 15.88 -31.44 -4.53
CA GLY A 196 15.51 -32.50 -5.46
C GLY A 196 15.67 -33.89 -4.84
N SER A 197 14.85 -34.85 -5.25
CA SER A 197 14.97 -36.23 -4.83
C SER A 197 14.47 -37.22 -5.88
N ASN A 198 14.89 -38.47 -5.75
CA ASN A 198 14.33 -39.62 -6.47
C ASN A 198 13.39 -40.46 -5.58
N SER A 199 13.13 -40.02 -4.35
CA SER A 199 12.17 -40.62 -3.42
C SER A 199 11.08 -39.61 -3.05
N ILE A 200 9.81 -40.06 -2.99
CA ILE A 200 8.65 -39.20 -2.71
C ILE A 200 8.67 -38.60 -1.29
N ASP A 201 9.28 -39.29 -0.35
CA ASP A 201 9.49 -38.85 1.03
C ASP A 201 10.68 -37.90 1.19
N PHE A 202 11.40 -37.60 0.09
CA PHE A 202 12.64 -36.84 0.07
C PHE A 202 13.72 -37.40 1.01
N LYS A 203 13.81 -38.73 1.17
CA LYS A 203 14.94 -39.37 1.85
C LYS A 203 16.25 -39.03 1.12
N ASN A 204 17.23 -38.49 1.85
CA ASN A 204 18.54 -38.04 1.33
C ASN A 204 18.42 -37.10 0.11
N PRO A 205 17.77 -35.94 0.25
CA PRO A 205 17.56 -35.04 -0.89
C PRO A 205 18.86 -34.33 -1.26
N VAL A 206 18.96 -33.94 -2.53
CA VAL A 206 19.99 -33.00 -2.98
C VAL A 206 19.51 -31.59 -2.70
N ASN A 207 20.29 -30.81 -1.96
CA ASN A 207 20.01 -29.39 -1.74
C ASN A 207 20.53 -28.59 -2.94
N PHE A 208 19.62 -27.97 -3.68
CA PHE A 208 19.96 -27.12 -4.83
C PHE A 208 20.34 -25.71 -4.40
N TYR A 209 19.57 -25.13 -3.47
CA TYR A 209 19.79 -23.76 -3.03
C TYR A 209 19.19 -23.51 -1.65
N THR A 210 19.87 -22.71 -0.84
CA THR A 210 19.35 -22.22 0.43
C THR A 210 19.25 -20.70 0.36
N ILE A 211 18.08 -20.16 0.68
CA ILE A 211 17.84 -18.71 0.67
C ILE A 211 18.58 -18.08 1.86
N LYS A 212 19.59 -17.25 1.60
CA LYS A 212 20.44 -16.68 2.67
C LYS A 212 20.04 -15.29 3.14
N LYS A 213 19.16 -14.62 2.40
CA LYS A 213 18.70 -13.26 2.70
C LYS A 213 17.28 -13.05 2.23
N ASN A 214 16.64 -12.02 2.75
CA ASN A 214 15.31 -11.62 2.32
C ASN A 214 15.28 -11.48 0.78
N PRO A 215 14.37 -12.19 0.08
CA PRO A 215 14.31 -12.24 -1.37
C PRO A 215 13.80 -10.94 -2.02
N GLY A 216 13.20 -10.03 -1.25
CA GLY A 216 12.64 -8.79 -1.78
C GLY A 216 11.31 -8.98 -2.53
N ASP A 217 10.98 -8.02 -3.40
CA ASP A 217 9.68 -7.94 -4.08
C ASP A 217 9.65 -8.53 -5.50
N TYR A 218 10.79 -9.01 -6.00
CA TYR A 218 10.93 -9.47 -7.39
C TYR A 218 11.30 -10.94 -7.45
N PHE A 219 11.13 -11.54 -8.63
CA PHE A 219 11.66 -12.86 -8.90
C PHE A 219 13.16 -12.93 -8.63
N ASN A 220 13.53 -13.90 -7.82
CA ASN A 220 14.91 -14.32 -7.63
C ASN A 220 15.19 -15.42 -8.63
N THR A 221 16.39 -15.41 -9.23
CA THR A 221 16.83 -16.45 -10.17
C THR A 221 18.11 -17.07 -9.65
N VAL A 222 18.13 -18.40 -9.56
CA VAL A 222 19.29 -19.18 -9.12
C VAL A 222 19.64 -20.17 -10.22
N GLN A 223 20.91 -20.15 -10.64
CA GLN A 223 21.46 -21.17 -11.54
C GLN A 223 21.97 -22.34 -10.70
N ILE A 224 21.64 -23.55 -11.11
CA ILE A 224 22.03 -24.79 -10.44
C ILE A 224 23.18 -25.42 -11.21
N GLU A 225 24.27 -25.70 -10.52
CA GLU A 225 25.42 -26.35 -11.12
C GLU A 225 25.08 -27.79 -11.56
N LYS A 226 25.60 -28.20 -12.72
CA LYS A 226 25.39 -29.56 -13.24
C LYS A 226 26.02 -30.63 -12.36
N LYS A 227 27.07 -30.29 -11.61
CA LYS A 227 27.85 -31.24 -10.80
C LYS A 227 27.00 -31.78 -9.64
N GLY A 228 26.67 -33.07 -9.70
CA GLY A 228 25.84 -33.74 -8.69
C GLY A 228 24.33 -33.71 -8.96
N ASN A 229 23.91 -33.09 -10.07
CA ASN A 229 22.52 -33.03 -10.50
C ASN A 229 22.24 -34.09 -11.58
N ASN A 230 22.27 -35.36 -11.18
CA ASN A 230 22.09 -36.50 -12.10
C ASN A 230 20.61 -36.76 -12.46
N GLY A 231 19.79 -35.71 -12.46
CA GLY A 231 18.35 -35.78 -12.64
C GLY A 231 17.60 -36.22 -11.37
N VAL A 232 16.48 -35.55 -11.11
CA VAL A 232 15.57 -35.80 -9.99
C VAL A 232 14.15 -35.94 -10.50
N ARG A 233 13.35 -36.80 -9.87
CA ARG A 233 11.91 -36.94 -10.19
C ARG A 233 11.05 -35.96 -9.37
N TYR A 234 11.45 -35.71 -8.13
CA TYR A 234 10.72 -34.85 -7.20
C TYR A 234 11.52 -33.59 -6.94
N VAL A 235 10.85 -32.45 -6.91
CA VAL A 235 11.43 -31.16 -6.54
C VAL A 235 10.54 -30.47 -5.52
N ARG A 236 11.12 -29.73 -4.56
CA ARG A 236 10.35 -28.95 -3.59
C ARG A 236 11.07 -27.70 -3.12
N TYR A 237 10.29 -26.77 -2.59
CA TYR A 237 10.75 -25.83 -1.58
C TYR A 237 10.35 -26.35 -0.20
N TYR A 238 11.35 -26.52 0.66
CA TYR A 238 11.20 -26.90 2.06
C TYR A 238 11.41 -25.66 2.92
N SER A 239 10.39 -25.26 3.66
CA SER A 239 10.37 -23.98 4.35
C SER A 239 11.27 -23.98 5.58
N ALA A 240 11.74 -22.79 5.97
CA ALA A 240 12.49 -22.61 7.20
C ALA A 240 11.62 -22.89 8.44
N LYS A 241 12.27 -22.92 9.60
CA LYS A 241 11.59 -22.95 10.89
C LYS A 241 10.73 -21.68 11.08
N ASP A 242 9.57 -21.81 11.71
CA ASP A 242 8.64 -20.73 12.05
C ASP A 242 8.19 -19.87 10.85
N SER A 243 8.20 -20.45 9.65
CA SER A 243 7.99 -19.73 8.39
C SER A 243 6.61 -19.90 7.77
N TYR A 244 5.89 -20.97 8.12
CA TYR A 244 4.57 -21.29 7.55
C TYR A 244 4.58 -21.48 6.02
N GLY A 245 5.68 -21.93 5.42
CA GLY A 245 5.76 -22.15 3.97
C GLY A 245 6.00 -20.88 3.14
N ASN A 246 5.34 -19.77 3.48
CA ASN A 246 5.44 -18.41 2.92
C ASN A 246 6.19 -18.25 1.57
N VAL A 247 5.56 -18.64 0.47
CA VAL A 247 6.10 -18.44 -0.89
C VAL A 247 4.96 -18.17 -1.86
N ALA A 248 5.17 -17.24 -2.80
CA ALA A 248 4.14 -16.88 -3.78
C ALA A 248 4.18 -17.80 -4.99
N GLU A 249 5.32 -17.85 -5.71
CA GLU A 249 5.46 -18.67 -6.92
C GLU A 249 6.85 -19.31 -6.95
N ILE A 250 6.94 -20.55 -7.45
CA ILE A 250 8.18 -21.26 -7.73
C ILE A 250 8.16 -21.83 -9.14
N GLU A 251 9.28 -21.67 -9.83
CA GLU A 251 9.50 -22.22 -11.16
C GLU A 251 10.82 -23.02 -11.19
N PHE A 252 10.74 -24.26 -11.67
CA PHE A 252 11.92 -25.10 -11.93
C PHE A 252 12.13 -25.21 -13.44
N TYR A 253 13.39 -25.22 -13.92
CA TYR A 253 13.71 -25.27 -15.34
C TYR A 253 14.77 -26.33 -15.64
N GLN A 254 14.69 -26.94 -16.83
CA GLN A 254 15.81 -27.64 -17.45
C GLN A 254 16.69 -26.66 -18.24
N SER A 255 17.92 -27.07 -18.57
CA SER A 255 18.81 -26.32 -19.47
C SER A 255 18.07 -25.96 -20.76
N ASP A 256 18.23 -24.71 -21.20
CA ASP A 256 17.68 -24.16 -22.45
C ASP A 256 16.14 -24.14 -22.58
N SER A 257 15.40 -24.48 -21.51
CA SER A 257 13.94 -24.37 -21.51
C SER A 257 13.48 -22.93 -21.27
N ALA A 258 12.65 -22.40 -22.17
CA ALA A 258 11.97 -21.12 -22.00
C ALA A 258 10.81 -21.19 -20.99
N SER A 259 10.22 -22.36 -20.79
CA SER A 259 9.06 -22.56 -19.92
C SER A 259 9.41 -23.35 -18.64
N PRO A 260 8.74 -23.06 -17.52
CA PRO A 260 8.94 -23.82 -16.29
C PRO A 260 8.40 -25.25 -16.43
N LEU A 261 9.02 -26.16 -15.72
CA LEU A 261 8.59 -27.54 -15.58
C LEU A 261 7.21 -27.60 -14.90
N ARG A 262 6.40 -28.56 -15.35
CA ARG A 262 5.10 -28.88 -14.78
C ARG A 262 5.10 -30.33 -14.30
N GLY A 263 4.27 -30.61 -13.30
CA GLY A 263 4.15 -31.92 -12.68
C GLY A 263 2.94 -31.97 -11.75
N LYS A 264 2.74 -33.12 -11.10
CA LYS A 264 1.71 -33.24 -10.06
C LYS A 264 2.16 -32.48 -8.83
N ILE A 265 1.35 -31.54 -8.36
CA ILE A 265 1.63 -30.77 -7.14
C ILE A 265 1.55 -31.70 -5.93
N ILE A 266 2.56 -31.63 -5.07
CA ILE A 266 2.72 -32.41 -3.84
C ILE A 266 3.21 -31.50 -2.71
N GLY A 267 2.92 -31.83 -1.46
CA GLY A 267 3.35 -31.01 -0.33
C GLY A 267 2.46 -31.13 0.90
N THR A 268 2.65 -30.19 1.81
CA THR A 268 1.88 -30.06 3.04
C THR A 268 0.42 -29.69 2.76
N GLU A 269 -0.52 -30.39 3.40
CA GLU A 269 -1.95 -30.15 3.23
C GLU A 269 -2.51 -29.05 4.13
N GLY A 270 -3.49 -28.32 3.59
CA GLY A 270 -4.19 -27.23 4.28
C GLY A 270 -3.40 -25.92 4.31
N SER A 271 -4.01 -24.93 4.97
CA SER A 271 -3.52 -23.56 5.04
C SER A 271 -3.95 -22.90 6.35
N TYR A 272 -3.33 -21.78 6.70
CA TYR A 272 -3.69 -20.98 7.84
C TYR A 272 -5.17 -20.56 7.77
N LEU A 273 -5.93 -20.82 8.84
CA LEU A 273 -7.38 -20.61 8.92
C LEU A 273 -8.19 -21.32 7.82
N ASP A 274 -7.66 -22.40 7.24
CA ASP A 274 -8.29 -23.19 6.20
C ASP A 274 -8.72 -22.36 4.96
N ASP A 275 -7.97 -21.30 4.63
CA ASP A 275 -8.21 -20.51 3.41
C ASP A 275 -7.80 -21.32 2.16
N PRO A 276 -8.75 -21.73 1.30
CA PRO A 276 -8.45 -22.56 0.13
C PRO A 276 -7.61 -21.85 -0.93
N LYS A 277 -7.42 -20.52 -0.83
CA LYS A 277 -6.59 -19.75 -1.76
C LYS A 277 -5.11 -19.74 -1.39
N CYS A 278 -4.76 -20.24 -0.21
CA CYS A 278 -3.40 -20.17 0.34
C CYS A 278 -2.77 -21.55 0.58
N THR A 279 -3.16 -22.56 -0.20
CA THR A 279 -2.62 -23.92 -0.13
C THR A 279 -1.38 -24.08 -1.03
N LYS A 280 -0.74 -25.26 -1.01
CA LYS A 280 0.46 -25.57 -1.81
C LYS A 280 0.26 -25.38 -3.32
N GLU A 281 -0.97 -25.47 -3.81
CA GLU A 281 -1.33 -25.28 -5.22
C GLU A 281 -1.06 -23.85 -5.70
N ALA A 282 -1.20 -22.85 -4.80
CA ALA A 282 -0.94 -21.46 -5.11
C ALA A 282 0.50 -21.19 -5.57
N VAL A 283 1.44 -22.08 -5.25
CA VAL A 283 2.87 -21.90 -5.55
C VAL A 283 3.24 -22.16 -7.02
N PHE A 284 2.31 -22.73 -7.78
CA PHE A 284 2.52 -23.14 -9.17
C PHE A 284 1.39 -22.69 -10.10
N ASP A 285 0.52 -21.76 -9.67
CA ASP A 285 -0.66 -21.33 -10.41
C ASP A 285 -0.37 -20.17 -11.40
N GLY A 286 0.84 -19.60 -11.35
CA GLY A 286 1.25 -18.47 -12.19
C GLY A 286 0.72 -17.11 -11.73
N ASN A 287 0.01 -17.05 -10.60
CA ASN A 287 -0.54 -15.84 -10.02
C ASN A 287 0.37 -15.33 -8.89
N LEU A 288 1.12 -14.26 -9.15
CA LEU A 288 2.10 -13.74 -8.19
C LEU A 288 1.49 -13.13 -6.91
N LEU A 289 0.15 -12.98 -6.85
CA LEU A 289 -0.58 -12.52 -5.67
C LEU A 289 -1.15 -13.65 -4.81
N SER A 290 -1.24 -14.88 -5.32
CA SER A 290 -1.51 -16.05 -4.48
C SER A 290 -0.21 -16.47 -3.80
N TYR A 291 -0.33 -17.22 -2.70
CA TYR A 291 0.82 -17.67 -1.93
C TYR A 291 0.44 -18.83 -1.03
N PHE A 292 1.40 -19.69 -0.73
CA PHE A 292 1.25 -20.72 0.29
C PHE A 292 1.46 -20.14 1.69
N ASP A 293 0.49 -20.38 2.57
CA ASP A 293 0.52 -20.02 3.99
C ASP A 293 0.01 -21.23 4.78
N SER A 294 0.94 -22.11 5.16
CA SER A 294 0.64 -23.37 5.85
C SER A 294 -0.02 -23.14 7.20
N LYS A 295 -0.80 -24.11 7.67
CA LYS A 295 -1.27 -24.13 9.08
C LYS A 295 -0.18 -24.51 10.07
N PHE A 296 0.95 -25.05 9.61
CA PHE A 296 2.07 -25.48 10.45
C PHE A 296 3.22 -24.48 10.34
N ALA A 297 3.73 -24.05 11.49
CA ALA A 297 4.87 -23.13 11.56
C ALA A 297 6.14 -23.76 10.94
N ASP A 298 6.32 -25.05 11.17
CA ASP A 298 7.51 -25.84 10.79
C ASP A 298 7.16 -26.92 9.75
N HIS A 299 8.19 -27.46 9.11
CA HIS A 299 8.13 -28.64 8.23
C HIS A 299 7.16 -28.50 7.04
N SER A 300 6.83 -27.27 6.65
CA SER A 300 5.93 -27.00 5.54
C SER A 300 6.69 -26.99 4.22
N TRP A 301 6.09 -27.53 3.17
CA TRP A 301 6.74 -27.59 1.86
C TRP A 301 5.73 -27.73 0.72
N ALA A 302 6.15 -27.27 -0.46
CA ALA A 302 5.41 -27.41 -1.71
C ALA A 302 6.37 -27.83 -2.83
N GLY A 303 5.92 -28.70 -3.71
CA GLY A 303 6.76 -29.31 -4.73
C GLY A 303 6.00 -29.97 -5.86
N LEU A 304 6.75 -30.60 -6.76
CA LEU A 304 6.23 -31.30 -7.92
C LEU A 304 6.78 -32.73 -7.97
N ASP A 305 5.92 -33.70 -8.29
CA ASP A 305 6.32 -34.93 -8.96
C ASP A 305 6.35 -34.66 -10.47
N LEU A 306 7.55 -34.68 -11.04
CA LEU A 306 7.78 -34.44 -12.47
C LEU A 306 7.40 -35.65 -13.34
N GLY A 307 7.03 -36.78 -12.71
CA GLY A 307 6.69 -38.05 -13.36
C GLY A 307 7.90 -38.81 -13.89
N VAL A 308 8.91 -38.09 -14.38
CA VAL A 308 10.18 -38.61 -14.90
C VAL A 308 11.35 -37.83 -14.31
N LYS A 309 12.54 -38.43 -14.30
CA LYS A 309 13.76 -37.74 -13.84
C LYS A 309 14.11 -36.60 -14.80
N LYS A 310 14.32 -35.41 -14.26
CA LYS A 310 14.74 -34.21 -15.00
C LYS A 310 15.93 -33.56 -14.30
N GLU A 311 16.86 -33.06 -15.07
CA GLU A 311 17.96 -32.22 -14.57
C GLU A 311 17.46 -30.79 -14.36
N ILE A 312 17.66 -30.24 -13.17
CA ILE A 312 17.24 -28.87 -12.83
C ILE A 312 18.38 -27.89 -13.03
N SER A 313 18.33 -27.02 -14.03
CA SER A 313 19.40 -26.05 -14.30
C SER A 313 19.17 -24.68 -13.66
N LYS A 314 17.91 -24.33 -13.39
CA LYS A 314 17.53 -23.00 -12.91
C LYS A 314 16.28 -23.08 -12.06
N ILE A 315 16.26 -22.27 -11.00
CA ILE A 315 15.12 -22.07 -10.12
C ILE A 315 14.79 -20.58 -10.14
N ARG A 316 13.50 -20.25 -10.30
CA ARG A 316 12.99 -18.91 -10.02
C ARG A 316 11.97 -18.99 -8.90
N PHE A 317 11.94 -17.97 -8.06
CA PHE A 317 10.96 -17.90 -6.98
C PHE A 317 10.69 -16.45 -6.58
N ILE A 318 9.52 -16.22 -6.00
CA ILE A 318 9.13 -14.92 -5.45
C ILE A 318 8.40 -15.11 -4.12
N ALA A 319 8.68 -14.22 -3.18
CA ALA A 319 8.01 -14.23 -1.88
C ALA A 319 6.58 -13.71 -1.99
N ARG A 320 5.78 -13.97 -0.95
CA ARG A 320 4.50 -13.29 -0.75
C ARG A 320 4.66 -11.78 -0.90
N ASN A 321 3.85 -11.20 -1.78
CA ASN A 321 4.01 -9.82 -2.20
C ASN A 321 2.64 -9.18 -2.51
N ASP A 322 2.65 -7.87 -2.81
CA ASP A 322 1.45 -7.08 -3.10
C ASP A 322 1.41 -6.54 -4.53
N MET A 323 2.37 -6.96 -5.37
CA MET A 323 2.58 -6.48 -6.74
C MET A 323 2.62 -4.95 -6.92
N ASN A 324 2.85 -4.17 -5.85
CA ASN A 324 2.91 -2.71 -5.94
C ASN A 324 4.29 -2.17 -6.35
N CYS A 325 5.26 -3.04 -6.57
CA CYS A 325 6.50 -2.74 -7.27
C CYS A 325 6.27 -2.46 -8.77
N ILE A 326 7.28 -1.87 -9.44
CA ILE A 326 7.25 -1.74 -10.90
C ILE A 326 7.36 -3.12 -11.52
N GLN A 327 6.35 -3.51 -12.30
CA GLN A 327 6.31 -4.78 -12.99
C GLN A 327 6.72 -4.59 -14.45
N ILE A 328 7.66 -5.40 -14.90
CA ILE A 328 8.13 -5.39 -16.30
C ILE A 328 6.95 -5.72 -17.22
N GLY A 329 6.79 -4.96 -18.30
CA GLY A 329 5.71 -5.10 -19.27
C GLY A 329 4.49 -4.22 -18.98
N ASN A 330 4.27 -3.80 -17.74
CA ASN A 330 3.16 -2.91 -17.40
C ASN A 330 3.40 -1.48 -17.91
N ILE A 331 2.30 -0.79 -18.22
CA ILE A 331 2.29 0.60 -18.67
C ILE A 331 1.97 1.49 -17.48
N TYR A 332 2.83 2.47 -17.23
CA TYR A 332 2.66 3.43 -16.15
C TYR A 332 2.56 4.85 -16.69
N GLU A 333 1.85 5.72 -15.95
CA GLU A 333 1.79 7.15 -16.24
C GLU A 333 2.08 7.94 -14.96
N LEU A 334 3.07 8.84 -15.03
CA LEU A 334 3.44 9.70 -13.92
C LEU A 334 2.73 11.05 -14.06
N PHE A 335 2.15 11.53 -12.98
CA PHE A 335 1.54 12.84 -12.87
C PHE A 335 2.29 13.70 -11.85
N TYR A 336 2.30 15.00 -12.08
CA TYR A 336 2.64 16.00 -11.08
C TYR A 336 1.49 16.97 -10.89
N TRP A 337 1.35 17.52 -9.70
CA TRP A 337 0.35 18.53 -9.42
C TRP A 337 0.84 19.93 -9.80
N ASN A 338 0.09 20.61 -10.66
CA ASN A 338 0.22 22.03 -10.96
C ASN A 338 -1.16 22.59 -11.35
N ASN A 339 -1.88 23.12 -10.35
CA ASN A 339 -3.29 23.53 -10.44
C ASN A 339 -4.17 22.45 -11.11
N GLY A 340 -3.95 21.20 -10.72
CA GLY A 340 -4.49 20.00 -11.34
C GLY A 340 -3.40 19.00 -11.70
N TRP A 341 -3.80 17.74 -11.93
CA TRP A 341 -2.86 16.71 -12.36
C TRP A 341 -2.41 16.94 -13.81
N LYS A 342 -1.09 17.03 -14.01
CA LYS A 342 -0.45 17.15 -15.31
C LYS A 342 0.37 15.90 -15.57
N THR A 343 0.24 15.32 -16.76
CA THR A 343 0.98 14.12 -17.16
C THR A 343 2.45 14.44 -17.46
N LEU A 344 3.34 13.52 -17.09
CA LEU A 344 4.76 13.45 -17.47
C LEU A 344 5.00 12.31 -18.47
N GLY A 345 3.92 11.75 -19.03
CA GLY A 345 3.96 10.74 -20.08
C GLY A 345 3.82 9.30 -19.59
N LYS A 346 3.52 8.43 -20.54
CA LYS A 346 3.39 6.99 -20.34
C LYS A 346 4.71 6.27 -20.60
N LYS A 347 5.00 5.22 -19.83
CA LYS A 347 6.15 4.34 -20.03
C LYS A 347 5.76 2.89 -19.80
N THR A 348 6.13 2.02 -20.74
CA THR A 348 6.18 0.58 -20.50
C THR A 348 7.43 0.25 -19.70
N ALA A 349 7.27 -0.40 -18.55
CA ALA A 349 8.39 -0.80 -17.71
C ALA A 349 9.24 -1.87 -18.41
N LYS A 350 10.52 -1.56 -18.63
CA LYS A 350 11.51 -2.50 -19.19
C LYS A 350 12.41 -3.11 -18.12
N SER A 351 12.29 -2.64 -16.88
CA SER A 351 13.06 -3.08 -15.71
C SER A 351 12.18 -2.97 -14.46
N THR A 352 12.77 -3.27 -13.30
CA THR A 352 12.14 -3.16 -11.98
C THR A 352 12.04 -1.72 -11.44
N PHE A 353 12.28 -0.72 -12.30
CA PHE A 353 12.14 0.69 -11.97
C PHE A 353 11.74 1.51 -13.20
N LEU A 354 11.26 2.73 -12.97
CA LEU A 354 10.98 3.71 -14.01
C LEU A 354 11.79 4.97 -13.75
N ASP A 355 12.52 5.44 -14.75
CA ASP A 355 13.15 6.77 -14.72
C ASP A 355 12.27 7.74 -15.49
N TYR A 356 11.83 8.82 -14.84
CA TYR A 356 11.21 9.97 -15.48
C TYR A 356 12.18 11.14 -15.44
N ASN A 357 12.50 11.69 -16.60
CA ASN A 357 13.34 12.88 -16.74
C ASN A 357 12.46 14.14 -16.73
N ASN A 358 13.07 15.29 -16.47
CA ASN A 358 12.40 16.59 -16.52
C ASN A 358 11.19 16.70 -15.57
N VAL A 359 11.23 16.01 -14.43
CA VAL A 359 10.17 16.12 -13.42
C VAL A 359 10.35 17.42 -12.66
N PRO A 360 9.34 18.32 -12.58
CA PRO A 360 9.45 19.57 -11.84
C PRO A 360 9.74 19.32 -10.36
N LYS A 361 10.76 19.98 -9.81
CA LYS A 361 11.12 19.87 -8.39
C LYS A 361 9.98 20.36 -7.48
N LYS A 362 9.98 19.91 -6.23
CA LYS A 362 9.00 20.27 -5.18
C LYS A 362 7.54 19.87 -5.51
N SER A 363 7.36 18.98 -6.48
CA SER A 363 6.05 18.51 -6.91
C SER A 363 5.46 17.46 -5.98
N LEU A 364 4.13 17.48 -5.85
CA LEU A 364 3.38 16.29 -5.47
C LEU A 364 3.23 15.41 -6.71
N LEU A 365 3.59 14.14 -6.58
CA LEU A 365 3.62 13.17 -7.66
C LEU A 365 2.62 12.04 -7.43
N TRP A 366 2.14 11.45 -8.53
CA TRP A 366 1.24 10.30 -8.52
C TRP A 366 1.58 9.37 -9.69
N LEU A 367 1.97 8.14 -9.38
CA LEU A 367 2.27 7.13 -10.39
C LEU A 367 1.08 6.18 -10.54
N ARG A 368 0.55 6.09 -11.76
CA ARG A 368 -0.54 5.19 -12.09
C ARG A 368 -0.05 3.96 -12.82
N ASN A 369 -0.61 2.79 -12.51
CA ASN A 369 -0.46 1.60 -13.34
C ASN A 369 -1.70 1.48 -14.23
N LEU A 370 -1.51 1.56 -15.54
CA LEU A 370 -2.59 1.51 -16.52
C LEU A 370 -2.85 0.08 -17.04
N THR A 371 -2.06 -0.90 -16.60
CA THR A 371 -2.22 -2.31 -16.99
C THR A 371 -2.98 -3.11 -15.95
N GLU A 372 -2.58 -3.03 -14.67
CA GLU A 372 -3.17 -3.87 -13.61
C GLU A 372 -3.16 -3.19 -12.22
N GLY A 373 -4.05 -3.69 -11.36
CA GLY A 373 -4.23 -3.18 -10.00
C GLY A 373 -4.85 -1.78 -9.95
N ASN A 374 -5.33 -1.40 -8.77
CA ASN A 374 -5.97 -0.08 -8.54
C ASN A 374 -5.44 0.63 -7.27
N GLU A 375 -4.42 0.06 -6.64
CA GLU A 375 -3.74 0.67 -5.50
C GLU A 375 -2.67 1.64 -5.96
N GLU A 376 -2.83 2.91 -5.59
CA GLU A 376 -1.93 3.99 -5.98
C GLU A 376 -1.88 5.00 -4.84
N ARG A 377 -0.72 5.62 -4.62
CA ARG A 377 -0.53 6.59 -3.54
C ARG A 377 0.27 7.78 -4.03
N ILE A 378 -0.13 8.96 -3.58
CA ILE A 378 0.62 10.19 -3.84
C ILE A 378 1.91 10.22 -3.04
N PHE A 379 2.94 10.86 -3.59
CA PHE A 379 4.25 10.95 -2.95
C PHE A 379 4.96 12.24 -3.34
N THR A 380 5.89 12.69 -2.50
CA THR A 380 6.94 13.63 -2.89
C THR A 380 8.22 12.84 -3.22
N TYR A 381 9.13 13.43 -3.97
CA TYR A 381 10.45 12.85 -4.24
C TYR A 381 11.51 13.69 -3.54
N GLU A 382 12.16 13.10 -2.54
CA GLU A 382 13.07 13.81 -1.65
C GLU A 382 14.33 12.96 -1.45
N ASN A 383 15.51 13.57 -1.56
CA ASN A 383 16.79 12.88 -1.37
C ASN A 383 16.91 11.59 -2.22
N LYS A 384 16.44 11.66 -3.48
CA LYS A 384 16.40 10.53 -4.43
C LYS A 384 15.51 9.36 -3.98
N LYS A 385 14.48 9.61 -3.18
CA LYS A 385 13.55 8.59 -2.65
C LYS A 385 12.10 9.05 -2.73
N GLN A 386 11.19 8.09 -2.92
CA GLN A 386 9.75 8.29 -2.81
C GLN A 386 9.36 8.46 -1.32
N VAL A 387 8.72 9.57 -0.99
CA VAL A 387 8.16 9.88 0.34
C VAL A 387 6.64 9.89 0.24
N TRP A 388 5.99 8.95 0.91
CA TRP A 388 4.57 8.65 0.72
C TRP A 388 3.65 9.44 1.64
N TRP A 389 2.49 9.84 1.13
CA TRP A 389 1.49 10.64 1.85
C TRP A 389 0.13 9.97 1.86
#